data_AF-A0A4W5PYI8-F1
#
_entry.id   AF-A0A4W5PYI8-F1
#
_cell.length_a   1.000
_cell.length_b   1.000
_cell.length_c   1.000
_cell.angle_alpha   90.00
_cell.angle_beta   90.00
_cell.angle_gamma   90.00
#
_symmetry.space_group_name_H-M   'P 1'
#
loop_
_entity.id
_entity.type
_entity.pdbx_description
1 polymer ?
#
loop_
_entity_poly.entity_id
_entity_poly.type
_entity_poly.pdbx_seq_one_letter_code
_entity_poly.pdbx_strand_id
1 'polypeptide(L)'
;HERIHTGEKPFQCSQCEKRFTRLRFLKEHEKIHTGEKPFQCSQCEKSFINSRQLNKHAIIHTQEEKTYHCSHCGQGFNLLRHLNKHERIHTQEEKTYHC
;
A
#
# COMPACT_ATOMS: atom_id res chain seq x y z
N HIS A 1 -22.47 4.42 5.82
CA HIS A 1 -21.33 4.42 6.76
C HIS A 1 -21.40 3.21 7.70
N GLU A 2 -22.61 2.71 8.01
CA GLU A 2 -22.88 1.60 8.95
C GLU A 2 -22.20 0.25 8.64
N ARG A 3 -22.13 -0.19 7.38
CA ARG A 3 -21.47 -1.45 6.98
C ARG A 3 -19.97 -1.57 7.31
N ILE A 4 -19.31 -0.45 7.63
CA ILE A 4 -17.88 -0.45 7.99
C ILE A 4 -17.70 -0.85 9.45
N HIS A 5 -18.68 -0.53 10.30
CA HIS A 5 -18.63 -0.80 11.75
C HIS A 5 -19.04 -2.23 12.10
N THR A 6 -19.93 -2.86 11.32
CA THR A 6 -20.39 -4.24 11.57
C THR A 6 -19.40 -5.32 11.12
N GLY A 7 -18.37 -4.94 10.35
CA GLY A 7 -17.43 -5.91 9.76
C GLY A 7 -18.03 -6.79 8.67
N GLU A 8 -19.29 -6.58 8.28
CA GLU A 8 -19.96 -7.36 7.25
C GLU A 8 -19.28 -7.18 5.88
N LYS A 9 -18.92 -8.31 5.26
CA LYS A 9 -18.30 -8.37 3.93
C LYS A 9 -19.24 -9.11 2.97
N PRO A 10 -20.33 -8.46 2.52
CA PRO A 10 -21.36 -9.14 1.74
C PRO A 10 -20.89 -9.55 0.34
N PHE A 11 -19.83 -8.92 -0.19
CA PHE A 11 -19.35 -9.17 -1.55
C PHE A 11 -18.23 -10.21 -1.55
N GLN A 12 -18.50 -11.42 -2.01
CA GLN A 12 -17.52 -12.50 -2.12
C GLN A 12 -16.97 -12.59 -3.55
N CYS A 13 -15.67 -12.90 -3.69
CA CYS A 13 -15.06 -13.20 -4.97
C CYS A 13 -15.52 -14.58 -5.49
N SER A 14 -15.79 -14.70 -6.78
CA SER A 14 -16.18 -15.97 -7.39
C SER A 14 -14.99 -16.93 -7.59
N GLN A 15 -13.78 -16.36 -7.71
CA GLN A 15 -12.55 -17.10 -7.98
C GLN A 15 -11.76 -17.46 -6.70
N CYS A 16 -12.12 -16.88 -5.54
CA CYS A 16 -11.53 -17.22 -4.25
C CYS A 16 -12.46 -16.84 -3.09
N GLU A 17 -12.16 -17.31 -1.87
CA GLU A 17 -13.02 -17.08 -0.70
C GLU A 17 -12.92 -15.66 -0.09
N LYS A 18 -12.18 -14.73 -0.73
CA LYS A 18 -12.02 -13.38 -0.20
C LYS A 18 -13.34 -12.60 -0.29
N ARG A 19 -13.66 -11.91 0.80
CA ARG A 19 -14.85 -11.07 0.93
C ARG A 19 -14.50 -9.60 1.12
N PHE A 20 -15.34 -8.73 0.60
CA PHE A 20 -15.17 -7.28 0.57
C PHE A 20 -16.41 -6.58 1.13
N THR A 21 -16.19 -5.42 1.75
CA THR A 21 -17.25 -4.58 2.30
C THR A 21 -17.95 -3.73 1.24
N ARG A 22 -17.32 -3.51 0.08
CA ARG A 22 -17.85 -2.70 -1.03
C ARG A 22 -17.60 -3.40 -2.37
N LEU A 23 -18.60 -3.34 -3.25
CA LEU A 23 -18.52 -3.93 -4.60
C LEU A 23 -17.33 -3.41 -5.41
N ARG A 24 -17.01 -2.10 -5.32
CA ARG A 24 -15.87 -1.52 -6.04
C ARG A 24 -14.54 -2.21 -5.70
N PHE A 25 -14.37 -2.66 -4.46
CA PHE A 25 -13.15 -3.35 -4.02
C PHE A 25 -13.12 -4.80 -4.49
N LEU A 26 -14.29 -5.45 -4.58
CA LEU A 26 -14.40 -6.76 -5.22
C LEU A 26 -14.01 -6.67 -6.71
N LYS A 27 -14.58 -5.72 -7.46
CA LYS A 27 -14.24 -5.53 -8.88
C LYS A 27 -12.76 -5.24 -9.12
N GLU A 28 -12.16 -4.40 -8.27
CA GLU A 28 -10.72 -4.14 -8.32
C GLU A 28 -9.90 -5.39 -8.00
N HIS A 29 -10.35 -6.19 -7.04
CA HIS A 29 -9.71 -7.45 -6.69
C HIS A 29 -9.82 -8.49 -7.82
N GLU A 30 -10.94 -8.60 -8.52
CA GLU A 30 -11.11 -9.56 -9.62
C GLU A 30 -10.06 -9.40 -10.72
N LYS A 31 -9.53 -8.18 -10.91
CA LYS A 31 -8.42 -7.91 -11.84
C LYS A 31 -7.13 -8.66 -11.51
N ILE A 32 -6.94 -9.10 -10.26
CA ILE A 32 -5.80 -9.96 -9.93
C ILE A 32 -5.91 -11.33 -10.58
N HIS A 33 -7.14 -11.82 -10.76
CA HIS A 33 -7.40 -13.14 -11.32
C HIS A 33 -7.33 -13.11 -12.85
N THR A 34 -7.80 -12.01 -13.46
CA THR A 34 -7.71 -11.82 -14.92
C THR A 34 -6.34 -11.34 -15.39
N GLY A 35 -5.53 -10.79 -14.48
CA GLY A 35 -4.26 -10.15 -14.81
C GLY A 35 -4.42 -8.79 -15.49
N GLU A 36 -5.63 -8.23 -15.55
CA GLU A 36 -5.90 -6.94 -16.17
C GLU A 36 -5.19 -5.80 -15.41
N LYS A 37 -4.32 -5.08 -16.10
CA LYS A 37 -3.56 -3.95 -15.55
C LYS A 37 -3.67 -2.74 -16.48
N PRO A 38 -4.80 -2.02 -16.46
CA PRO A 38 -5.07 -0.97 -17.44
C PRO A 38 -4.24 0.31 -17.22
N PHE A 39 -3.54 0.43 -16.08
CA PHE A 39 -2.77 1.63 -15.74
C PHE A 39 -1.29 1.39 -15.98
N GLN A 40 -0.80 1.74 -17.18
CA GLN A 40 0.62 1.62 -17.54
C GLN A 40 1.41 2.86 -17.09
N CYS A 41 2.62 2.66 -16.58
CA CYS A 41 3.56 3.74 -16.32
C CYS A 41 4.09 4.32 -17.64
N SER A 42 4.17 5.64 -17.76
CA SER A 42 4.74 6.28 -18.96
C SER A 42 6.28 6.23 -18.99
N GLN A 43 6.91 6.01 -17.84
CA GLN A 43 8.37 6.04 -17.69
C GLN A 43 9.00 4.64 -17.65
N CYS A 44 8.19 3.57 -17.58
CA CYS A 44 8.64 2.19 -17.70
C CYS A 44 7.50 1.25 -18.12
N GLU A 45 7.81 0.01 -18.47
CA GLU A 45 6.81 -0.97 -18.97
C GLU A 45 5.92 -1.57 -17.87
N LYS A 46 5.98 -1.07 -16.63
CA LYS A 46 5.18 -1.60 -15.53
C LYS A 46 3.73 -1.11 -15.61
N SER A 47 2.80 -2.05 -15.53
CA SER A 47 1.36 -1.77 -15.44
C SER A 47 0.78 -2.12 -14.07
N PHE A 48 -0.31 -1.45 -13.70
CA PHE A 48 -0.97 -1.54 -12.40
C PHE A 48 -2.48 -1.73 -12.54
N ILE A 49 -3.09 -2.29 -11.49
CA ILE A 49 -4.52 -2.62 -11.47
C ILE A 49 -5.38 -1.37 -11.30
N ASN A 50 -4.86 -0.36 -10.61
CA ASN A 50 -5.55 0.90 -10.34
C ASN A 50 -4.60 2.11 -10.40
N SER A 51 -5.16 3.31 -10.61
CA SER A 51 -4.41 4.57 -10.65
C SER A 51 -3.66 4.88 -9.35
N ARG A 52 -4.19 4.50 -8.18
CA ARG A 52 -3.52 4.74 -6.89
C ARG A 52 -2.19 4.00 -6.79
N GLN A 53 -2.11 2.78 -7.30
CA GLN A 53 -0.88 1.99 -7.37
C GLN A 53 0.11 2.62 -8.35
N LEU A 54 -0.35 3.03 -9.53
CA LEU A 54 0.47 3.74 -10.51
C LEU A 54 1.04 5.04 -9.92
N ASN A 55 0.23 5.87 -9.27
CA ASN A 55 0.68 7.12 -8.66
C ASN A 55 1.75 6.89 -7.60
N LYS A 56 1.58 5.87 -6.73
CA LYS A 56 2.61 5.51 -5.74
C LYS A 56 3.90 5.01 -6.38
N HIS A 57 3.77 4.31 -7.51
CA HIS A 57 4.92 3.86 -8.27
C HIS A 57 5.63 5.02 -8.96
N ALA A 58 4.89 5.99 -9.52
CA ALA A 58 5.47 7.14 -10.21
C ALA A 58 6.44 7.94 -9.33
N ILE A 59 6.25 7.94 -8.00
CA ILE A 59 7.15 8.58 -7.03
C ILE A 59 8.57 7.98 -7.07
N ILE A 60 8.77 6.75 -7.55
CA ILE A 60 10.13 6.20 -7.69
C ILE A 60 10.91 6.83 -8.85
N HIS A 61 10.20 7.39 -9.81
CA HIS A 61 10.80 8.04 -10.95
C HIS A 61 11.13 9.52 -10.67
N THR A 62 10.52 10.12 -9.65
CA THR A 62 10.91 11.42 -9.13
C THR A 62 12.10 11.25 -8.17
N GLN A 63 13.31 11.49 -8.68
CA GLN A 63 14.59 11.17 -8.01
C GLN A 63 14.83 11.93 -6.69
N GLU A 64 14.06 12.98 -6.39
CA GLU A 64 14.34 13.89 -5.26
C GLU A 64 13.19 14.03 -4.23
N GLU A 65 12.03 13.42 -4.48
CA GLU A 65 10.85 13.62 -3.61
C GLU A 65 10.71 12.55 -2.52
N LYS A 66 11.69 12.46 -1.62
CA LYS A 66 11.49 11.76 -0.33
C LYS A 66 10.55 12.59 0.53
N THR A 67 9.24 12.38 0.39
CA THR A 67 8.23 13.20 1.08
C THR A 67 8.13 12.91 2.58
N TYR A 68 8.57 11.74 3.04
CA TYR A 68 8.42 11.32 4.43
C TYR A 68 9.78 11.18 5.09
N HIS A 69 10.03 11.91 6.17
CA HIS A 69 11.30 11.90 6.89
C HIS A 69 11.10 11.36 8.29
N CYS A 70 12.03 10.53 8.76
CA CYS A 70 12.05 10.08 10.13
C CYS A 70 12.42 11.25 11.06
N SER A 71 11.61 11.47 12.09
CA SER A 71 11.86 12.49 13.11
C SER A 71 13.07 12.19 13.98
N HIS A 72 13.43 10.91 14.15
CA HIS A 72 14.54 10.48 15.01
C HIS A 72 15.92 10.58 14.33
N CYS A 73 16.03 10.22 13.05
CA CYS A 73 17.32 10.14 12.35
C CYS A 73 17.37 10.92 11.01
N GLY A 74 16.29 11.57 10.61
CA GLY A 74 16.22 12.36 9.36
C GLY A 74 16.16 11.51 8.08
N GLN A 75 16.18 10.18 8.16
CA GLN A 75 16.14 9.33 6.97
C GLN A 75 14.85 9.54 6.17
N GLY A 76 14.99 9.85 4.87
CA GLY A 76 13.87 10.10 3.97
C GLY A 76 13.37 8.86 3.21
N PHE A 77 12.06 8.80 3.01
CA PHE A 77 11.31 7.71 2.40
C PHE A 77 10.27 8.24 1.41
N ASN A 78 10.03 7.48 0.35
CA ASN A 78 9.05 7.83 -0.69
C ASN A 78 7.62 7.39 -0.32
N LEU A 79 7.44 6.60 0.75
CA LEU A 79 6.14 6.08 1.19
C LEU A 79 6.04 6.03 2.72
N LEU A 80 4.94 6.58 3.27
CA LEU A 80 4.68 6.61 4.72
C LEU A 80 4.76 5.24 5.39
N ARG A 81 4.24 4.18 4.76
CA ARG A 81 4.30 2.82 5.34
C ARG A 81 5.73 2.32 5.57
N HIS A 82 6.71 2.78 4.77
CA HIS A 82 8.11 2.42 4.92
C HIS A 82 8.72 3.20 6.07
N LEU A 83 8.39 4.49 6.19
CA LEU A 83 8.73 5.30 7.36
C LEU A 83 8.17 4.67 8.65
N ASN A 84 6.87 4.36 8.72
CA ASN A 84 6.27 3.76 9.92
C ASN A 84 6.93 2.42 10.29
N LYS A 85 7.34 1.61 9.30
CA LYS A 85 8.09 0.38 9.57
C LYS A 85 9.48 0.67 10.12
N HIS A 86 10.16 1.68 9.57
CA HIS A 86 11.44 2.14 10.06
C HIS A 86 11.34 2.71 11.48
N GLU A 87 10.36 3.54 11.80
CA GLU A 87 10.19 4.13 13.14
C GLU A 87 10.05 3.08 14.25
N ARG A 88 9.57 1.87 13.92
CA ARG A 88 9.54 0.76 14.89
C ARG A 88 10.92 0.39 15.43
N ILE A 89 11.99 0.65 14.69
CA ILE A 89 13.36 0.40 15.18
C ILE A 89 13.73 1.36 16.30
N HIS A 90 13.33 2.64 16.19
CA HIS A 90 13.58 3.67 17.21
C HIS A 90 12.74 3.45 18.46
N THR A 91 11.57 2.81 18.34
CA THR A 91 10.75 2.39 19.48
C THR A 91 11.24 1.13 20.19
N GLN A 92 12.27 0.44 19.68
CA GLN A 92 12.82 -0.80 20.27
C GLN A 92 14.10 -0.57 21.09
N GLU A 93 14.55 0.67 21.28
CA GLU A 93 15.74 1.02 22.07
C GLU A 93 15.44 1.45 23.52
N GLU A 94 14.69 0.61 24.25
CA GLU A 94 14.78 0.51 25.73
C GLU A 94 14.94 -0.97 26.17
N LYS A 95 15.72 -1.76 25.43
CA LYS A 95 16.28 -3.00 25.96
C LYS A 95 17.79 -3.01 25.75
N THR A 96 18.46 -2.31 26.67
CA THR A 96 19.87 -2.56 27.00
C THR A 96 20.04 -4.04 27.30
N TYR A 97 20.61 -4.81 26.37
CA TYR A 97 21.23 -6.07 26.71
C TYR A 97 22.58 -5.72 27.34
N HIS A 98 22.64 -5.81 28.66
CA HIS A 98 23.90 -5.84 29.37
C HIS A 98 24.56 -7.19 29.04
N CYS A 99 25.78 -7.14 28.51
CA CYS A 99 26.66 -8.30 28.41
C CYS A 99 27.00 -8.81 29.82
#